data_AF-A0A658Z312-F1
#
_entry.id   AF-A0A658Z312-F1
#
_cell.length_a   1.000
_cell.length_b   1.000
_cell.length_c   1.000
_cell.angle_alpha   90.00
_cell.angle_beta   90.00
_cell.angle_gamma   90.00
#
_symmetry.space_group_name_H-M   'P 1'
#
loop_
_entity.id
_entity.type
_entity.pdbx_description
1 polymer ?
#
loop_
_entity_poly.entity_id
_entity_poly.type
_entity_poly.pdbx_seq_one_letter_code
_entity_poly.pdbx_strand_id
1 'polypeptide(L)'
;MTAEGLVQGGAETARLNAIESNYVGKVSDLSVPQLVLSFIPKNPFADLTGANPTSIISVVIFAAFLGVAALKLLKDDAPKGERVLTAIDTLQS
;
A
#
# COMPACT_ATOMS: atom_id res chain seq x y z
N MET A 1 -5.28 19.32 -36.57
CA MET A 1 -5.89 18.12 -35.97
C MET A 1 -4.91 17.65 -34.93
N THR A 2 -5.23 17.84 -33.66
CA THR A 2 -4.24 17.82 -32.57
C THR A 2 -3.93 16.38 -32.14
N ALA A 3 -2.64 16.09 -31.96
CA ALA A 3 -2.09 14.80 -31.56
C ALA A 3 -2.40 14.41 -30.09
N GLU A 4 -3.28 15.15 -29.42
CA GLU A 4 -3.60 15.02 -28.00
C GLU A 4 -4.26 13.67 -27.68
N GLY A 5 -5.14 13.16 -28.56
CA GLY A 5 -5.80 11.85 -28.37
C GLY A 5 -4.87 10.63 -28.52
N LEU A 6 -3.82 10.73 -29.35
CA LEU A 6 -2.81 9.67 -29.51
C LEU A 6 -1.82 9.65 -28.34
N VAL A 7 -1.49 10.82 -27.78
CA VAL A 7 -0.64 10.94 -26.58
C VAL A 7 -1.35 10.38 -25.34
N GLN A 8 -2.65 10.64 -25.19
CA GLN A 8 -3.46 10.08 -24.10
C GLN A 8 -3.57 8.54 -24.22
N GLY A 9 -3.80 8.01 -25.43
CA GLY A 9 -3.81 6.56 -25.67
C GLY A 9 -2.44 5.89 -25.47
N GLY A 10 -1.34 6.55 -25.84
CA GLY A 10 0.03 6.07 -25.61
C GLY A 10 0.41 6.01 -24.13
N ALA A 11 0.09 7.06 -23.36
CA ALA A 11 0.34 7.10 -21.91
C ALA A 11 -0.50 6.07 -21.14
N GLU A 12 -1.76 5.89 -21.54
CA GLU A 12 -2.64 4.85 -20.98
C GLU A 12 -2.13 3.44 -21.30
N THR A 13 -1.73 3.18 -22.55
CA THR A 13 -1.14 1.90 -22.95
C THR A 13 0.16 1.61 -22.19
N ALA A 14 1.02 2.62 -22.00
CA ALA A 14 2.24 2.47 -21.21
C ALA A 14 1.94 2.14 -19.73
N ARG A 15 0.91 2.76 -19.15
CA ARG A 15 0.43 2.45 -17.79
C ARG A 15 -0.15 1.04 -17.71
N LEU A 16 -0.93 0.60 -18.69
CA LEU A 16 -1.47 -0.77 -18.75
C LEU A 16 -0.35 -1.81 -18.82
N ASN A 17 0.65 -1.61 -19.71
CA ASN A 17 1.81 -2.50 -19.81
C ASN A 17 2.62 -2.54 -18.49
N ALA A 18 2.76 -1.41 -17.80
CA ALA A 18 3.41 -1.37 -16.50
C ALA A 18 2.62 -2.14 -15.44
N ILE A 19 1.30 -2.09 -15.43
CA ILE A 19 0.47 -2.85 -14.49
C ILE A 19 0.55 -4.35 -14.80
N GLU A 20 0.44 -4.74 -16.07
CA GLU A 20 0.51 -6.13 -16.50
C GLU A 20 1.88 -6.75 -16.14
N SER A 21 2.97 -6.07 -16.49
CA SER A 21 4.33 -6.55 -16.24
C SER A 21 4.72 -6.55 -14.77
N ASN A 22 4.37 -5.50 -14.01
CA ASN A 22 4.84 -5.38 -12.62
C ASN A 22 3.95 -6.07 -11.58
N TYR A 23 2.65 -6.20 -11.85
CA TYR A 23 1.70 -6.76 -10.88
C TYR A 23 1.14 -8.10 -11.34
N VAL A 24 0.57 -8.18 -12.55
CA VAL A 24 -0.11 -9.41 -13.00
C VAL A 24 0.89 -10.54 -13.21
N GLY A 25 1.98 -10.30 -13.93
CA GLY A 25 3.02 -11.33 -14.16
C GLY A 25 3.63 -11.86 -12.87
N LYS A 26 4.05 -10.96 -11.95
CA LYS A 26 4.73 -11.34 -10.71
C LYS A 26 3.81 -12.02 -9.67
N VAL A 27 2.52 -11.66 -9.65
CA VAL A 27 1.54 -12.37 -8.79
C VAL A 27 1.18 -13.73 -9.36
N SER A 28 1.15 -13.87 -10.69
CA SER A 28 0.87 -15.15 -11.36
C SER A 28 1.95 -16.20 -11.09
N ASP A 29 3.17 -15.79 -10.79
CA ASP A 29 4.27 -16.68 -10.38
C ASP A 29 4.11 -17.20 -8.93
N LEU A 30 3.21 -16.62 -8.13
CA LEU A 30 2.96 -17.05 -6.75
C LEU A 30 1.87 -18.12 -6.70
N SER A 31 2.21 -19.26 -6.09
CA SER A 31 1.22 -20.25 -5.70
C SER A 31 0.29 -19.70 -4.60
N VAL A 32 -0.95 -20.18 -4.52
CA VAL A 32 -2.01 -19.58 -3.67
C VAL A 32 -1.59 -19.41 -2.19
N PRO A 33 -0.96 -20.39 -1.52
CA PRO A 33 -0.44 -20.19 -0.16
C PRO A 33 0.62 -19.10 -0.06
N GLN A 34 1.53 -18.98 -1.04
CA GLN A 34 2.58 -17.96 -1.06
C GLN A 34 1.97 -16.57 -1.26
N LEU A 35 0.91 -16.45 -2.06
CA LEU A 35 0.15 -15.21 -2.20
C LEU A 35 -0.43 -14.78 -0.86
N VAL A 36 -1.09 -15.67 -0.12
CA VAL A 36 -1.63 -15.35 1.22
C VAL A 36 -0.52 -14.94 2.19
N LEU A 37 0.60 -15.67 2.21
CA LEU A 37 1.74 -15.33 3.06
C LEU A 37 2.37 -13.98 2.69
N SER A 38 2.30 -13.59 1.42
CA SER A 38 2.82 -12.30 0.95
C SER A 38 2.01 -11.09 1.46
N PHE A 39 0.82 -11.33 2.01
CA PHE A 39 0.03 -10.28 2.65
C PHE A 39 0.54 -9.93 4.06
N ILE A 40 1.36 -10.80 4.67
CA ILE A 40 1.90 -10.53 6.00
C ILE A 40 2.95 -9.42 5.89
N PRO A 41 2.78 -8.29 6.60
CA PRO A 41 3.69 -7.17 6.53
C PRO A 41 5.03 -7.51 7.19
N LYS A 42 6.02 -7.89 6.38
CA LYS A 42 7.40 -8.14 6.83
C LYS A 42 8.20 -6.85 7.00
N ASN A 43 7.99 -5.89 6.10
CA ASN A 43 8.59 -4.56 6.15
C ASN A 43 7.62 -3.52 5.55
N PRO A 44 6.71 -2.96 6.37
CA PRO A 44 5.67 -2.04 5.88
C PRO A 44 6.27 -0.76 5.26
N PHE A 45 7.46 -0.33 5.67
CA PHE A 45 8.11 0.85 5.09
C PHE A 45 8.61 0.61 3.66
N ALA A 46 9.13 -0.58 3.36
CA ALA A 46 9.45 -0.96 2.00
C ALA A 46 8.18 -1.15 1.15
N ASP A 47 7.10 -1.65 1.76
CA ASP A 47 5.83 -1.80 1.03
C ASP A 47 5.16 -0.45 0.73
N LEU A 48 5.36 0.58 1.55
CA LEU A 48 4.92 1.94 1.22
C LEU A 48 5.57 2.49 -0.07
N THR A 49 6.72 1.97 -0.50
CA THR A 49 7.36 2.35 -1.77
C THR A 49 6.87 1.52 -2.96
N GLY A 50 5.95 0.57 -2.76
CA GLY A 50 5.50 -0.36 -3.79
C GLY A 50 6.57 -1.38 -4.21
N ALA A 51 7.47 -1.75 -3.29
CA ALA A 51 8.58 -2.66 -3.59
C ALA A 51 8.14 -4.07 -4.03
N ASN A 52 6.95 -4.50 -3.61
CA ASN A 52 6.40 -5.81 -3.90
C ASN A 52 5.04 -5.70 -4.60
N PRO A 53 4.68 -6.67 -5.44
CA PRO A 53 3.38 -6.67 -6.13
C PRO A 53 2.18 -6.77 -5.17
N THR A 54 2.39 -7.24 -3.94
CA THR A 54 1.36 -7.33 -2.89
C THR A 54 1.50 -6.25 -1.81
N SER A 55 2.36 -5.26 -2.03
CA SER A 55 2.65 -4.18 -1.06
C SER A 55 1.40 -3.44 -0.60
N ILE A 56 0.42 -3.20 -1.48
CA ILE A 56 -0.82 -2.51 -1.12
C ILE A 56 -1.56 -3.25 0.00
N ILE A 57 -1.73 -4.57 -0.14
CA ILE A 57 -2.45 -5.41 0.82
C ILE A 57 -1.66 -5.49 2.14
N SER A 58 -0.34 -5.66 2.06
CA SER A 58 0.58 -5.64 3.21
C SER A 58 0.44 -4.35 4.05
N VAL A 59 0.45 -3.18 3.40
CA VAL A 59 0.31 -1.87 4.06
C VAL A 59 -1.04 -1.74 4.78
N VAL A 60 -2.15 -2.16 4.15
CA VAL A 60 -3.48 -2.10 4.75
C VAL A 60 -3.56 -2.95 6.02
N ILE A 61 -3.02 -4.17 5.99
CA ILE A 61 -2.98 -5.06 7.16
C ILE A 61 -2.16 -4.43 8.28
N PHE A 62 -0.98 -3.88 7.96
CA PHE A 62 -0.16 -3.17 8.94
C PHE A 62 -0.90 -1.97 9.55
N ALA A 63 -1.53 -1.13 8.73
CA ALA A 63 -2.26 0.05 9.17
C ALA A 63 -3.43 -0.31 10.10
N ALA A 64 -4.13 -1.41 9.84
CA ALA A 64 -5.20 -1.90 10.72
C ALA A 64 -4.66 -2.25 12.12
N PHE A 65 -3.53 -2.96 12.21
CA PHE A 65 -2.90 -3.26 13.49
C PHE A 65 -2.38 -2.00 14.19
N LEU A 66 -1.76 -1.08 13.44
CA LEU A 66 -1.29 0.21 13.98
C LEU A 66 -2.45 1.02 14.57
N GLY A 67 -3.60 1.08 13.89
CA GLY A 67 -4.80 1.76 14.38
C GLY A 67 -5.33 1.14 15.68
N VAL A 68 -5.43 -0.18 15.74
CA VAL A 68 -5.83 -0.88 16.98
C VAL A 68 -4.84 -0.62 18.13
N ALA A 69 -3.54 -0.62 17.85
CA ALA A 69 -2.51 -0.32 18.83
C ALA A 69 -2.58 1.13 19.32
N ALA A 70 -2.83 2.10 18.44
CA ALA A 70 -3.01 3.51 18.79
C ALA A 70 -4.23 3.71 19.70
N LEU A 71 -5.35 3.05 19.39
CA LEU A 71 -6.56 3.09 20.23
C LEU A 71 -6.34 2.46 21.61
N LYS A 72 -5.56 1.36 21.68
CA LYS A 72 -5.17 0.75 22.96
C LYS A 72 -4.26 1.67 23.76
N LEU A 73 -3.24 2.25 23.10
CA LEU A 73 -2.31 3.19 23.74
C LEU A 73 -3.05 4.41 24.30
N LEU A 74 -4.07 4.94 23.62
CA LEU A 74 -4.90 6.02 24.13
C LEU A 74 -5.63 5.64 25.44
N LYS A 75 -6.08 4.40 25.56
CA LYS A 75 -6.74 3.91 26.79
C LYS A 75 -5.75 3.72 27.94
N ASP A 76 -4.55 3.22 27.63
CA ASP A 76 -3.54 2.88 28.64
C ASP A 76 -2.69 4.10 29.08
N ASP A 77 -2.40 5.01 28.15
CA ASP A 77 -1.57 6.20 28.31
C ASP A 77 -2.06 7.31 27.36
N ALA A 78 -3.09 8.03 27.81
CA ALA A 78 -3.75 9.10 27.05
C ALA A 78 -2.78 10.11 26.42
N PRO A 79 -1.80 10.71 27.13
CA PRO A 79 -0.92 11.70 26.52
C PRO A 79 -0.01 11.11 25.43
N LYS A 80 0.37 9.83 25.50
CA LYS A 80 1.08 9.18 24.39
C LYS A 80 0.14 8.84 23.24
N GLY A 81 -1.07 8.36 23.52
CA GLY A 81 -2.08 8.06 22.50
C GLY A 81 -2.47 9.28 21.68
N GLU A 82 -2.75 10.42 22.33
CA GLU A 82 -3.10 11.68 21.66
C GLU A 82 -1.98 12.17 20.74
N ARG A 83 -0.72 12.01 21.13
CA ARG A 83 0.44 12.34 20.28
C ARG A 83 0.48 11.49 19.02
N VAL A 84 0.19 10.18 19.14
CA VAL A 84 0.13 9.28 17.99
C VAL A 84 -1.02 9.67 17.06
N LEU A 85 -2.20 9.95 17.60
CA LEU A 85 -3.36 10.38 16.79
C LEU A 85 -3.08 11.70 16.08
N THR A 86 -2.52 12.69 16.77
CA THR A 86 -2.14 13.98 16.17
C THR A 86 -1.14 13.79 15.03
N ALA A 87 -0.16 12.91 15.20
CA ALA A 87 0.80 12.59 14.14
C ALA A 87 0.11 11.94 12.93
N ILE A 88 -0.83 11.02 13.15
CA ILE A 88 -1.62 10.41 12.07
C ILE A 88 -2.45 11.46 11.34
N ASP A 89 -3.18 12.31 12.07
CA ASP A 89 -4.02 13.37 11.49
C ASP A 89 -3.19 14.36 10.68
N THR A 90 -2.00 14.74 11.17
CA THR A 90 -1.06 15.63 10.46
C THR A 90 -0.55 15.02 9.15
N LEU A 91 -0.42 13.69 9.08
CA LEU A 91 -0.01 13.00 7.86
C LEU A 91 -1.16 12.79 6.86
N GLN A 92 -2.41 12.90 7.32
CA GLN A 92 -3.62 12.74 6.49
C GLN A 92 -4.19 14.07 5.97
N SER A 93 -3.77 15.21 6.56
CA SER A 93 -4.22 16.55 6.20
C SER A 93 -3.59 17.11 4.93
#